data_AF-A0A6L9QW03-F1
#
_entry.id   AF-A0A6L9QW03-F1
#
_cell.length_a   1.000
_cell.length_b   1.000
_cell.length_c   1.000
_cell.angle_alpha   90.00
_cell.angle_beta   90.00
_cell.angle_gamma   90.00
#
_symmetry.space_group_name_H-M   'P 1'
#
loop_
_entity.id
_entity.type
_entity.pdbx_description
1 polymer ?
#
loop_
_entity_poly.entity_id
_entity_poly.type
_entity_poly.pdbx_seq_one_letter_code
_entity_poly.pdbx_strand_id
1 'polypeptide(L)' 'RAGAPVVAVAGRRALTGEQLRKARIQAAYALADIEPDEERRVRRTGPLLEQLTVAIADEWLPARP' A
#
# COMPACT_ATOMS: atom_id res chain seq x y z
N ARG A 1 3.10 -6.79 19.85
CA ARG A 1 3.27 -5.31 19.83
C ARG A 1 1.92 -4.71 19.52
N ALA A 2 1.36 -3.90 20.41
CA ALA A 2 0.17 -3.08 20.15
C ALA A 2 0.64 -1.62 20.02
N GLY A 3 0.13 -0.88 19.03
CA GLY A 3 0.42 0.55 18.86
C GLY A 3 1.40 0.95 17.75
N ALA A 4 1.94 0.00 16.97
CA ALA A 4 2.67 0.37 15.75
C ALA A 4 1.70 0.88 14.67
N PRO A 5 2.08 1.88 13.85
CA PRO A 5 1.34 2.22 12.65
C PRO A 5 1.27 1.01 11.71
N VAL A 6 0.09 0.78 11.13
CA VAL A 6 -0.24 -0.30 10.20
C VAL A 6 -0.76 0.30 8.91
N VAL A 7 -0.11 -0.04 7.81
CA VAL A 7 -0.61 0.26 6.46
C VAL A 7 -0.99 -1.02 5.74
N ALA A 8 -1.93 -0.94 4.81
CA ALA A 8 -2.35 -2.05 3.97
C ALA A 8 -1.80 -1.91 2.55
N VAL A 9 -1.36 -3.01 1.96
CA VAL A 9 -0.96 -3.09 0.56
C VAL A 9 -1.83 -4.14 -0.12
N ALA A 10 -2.46 -3.78 -1.25
CA ALA A 10 -3.38 -4.66 -1.95
C ALA A 10 -3.29 -4.49 -3.48
N GLY A 11 -3.75 -5.49 -4.23
CA GLY A 11 -3.89 -5.36 -5.69
C GLY A 11 -4.92 -4.28 -6.09
N ARG A 12 -5.96 -4.10 -5.28
CA ARG A 12 -7.01 -3.08 -5.43
C ARG A 12 -7.54 -2.65 -4.07
N ARG A 13 -8.05 -1.42 -3.97
CA ARG A 13 -8.69 -0.90 -2.75
C ARG A 13 -10.17 -0.61 -3.00
N ALA A 14 -11.03 -1.36 -2.30
CA ALA A 14 -12.47 -1.10 -2.26
C ALA A 14 -12.90 -0.38 -0.95
N LEU A 15 -11.99 -0.28 0.03
CA LEU A 15 -12.29 0.32 1.32
C LEU A 15 -12.28 1.85 1.23
N THR A 16 -13.29 2.47 1.84
CA THR A 16 -13.35 3.91 2.06
C THR A 16 -12.41 4.31 3.22
N GLY A 17 -12.08 5.60 3.30
CA GLY A 17 -11.26 6.13 4.41
C GLY A 17 -11.87 5.87 5.79
N GLU A 18 -13.20 5.86 5.91
CA GLU A 18 -13.87 5.53 7.17
C GLU A 18 -13.67 4.06 7.57
N GLN A 19 -13.77 3.13 6.62
CA GLN A 19 -13.55 1.71 6.88
C GLN A 19 -12.10 1.43 7.32
N LEU A 20 -11.12 2.11 6.70
CA LEU A 20 -9.71 2.03 7.12
C LEU A 20 -9.52 2.53 8.56
N ARG A 21 -10.11 3.69 8.89
CA ARG A 21 -10.05 4.25 10.25
C ARG A 21 -10.65 3.31 11.29
N LYS A 22 -11.81 2.71 11.00
CA LYS A 22 -12.45 1.72 11.90
C LYS A 22 -11.57 0.48 12.11
N ALA A 23 -10.83 0.06 11.08
CA ALA A 23 -9.88 -1.03 11.14
C ALA A 23 -8.53 -0.66 11.79
N ARG A 24 -8.32 0.61 12.18
CA ARG A 24 -7.04 1.15 12.68
C ARG A 24 -5.89 0.98 11.69
N ILE A 25 -6.20 1.05 10.39
CA ILE A 25 -5.23 1.08 9.29
C ILE A 25 -5.03 2.54 8.90
N GLN A 26 -3.78 3.02 8.96
CA GLN A 26 -3.46 4.44 8.72
C GLN A 26 -3.55 4.82 7.24
N ALA A 27 -3.14 3.92 6.35
CA ALA A 27 -3.19 4.12 4.91
C ALA A 27 -3.37 2.79 4.17
N ALA A 28 -3.91 2.84 2.96
CA ALA A 28 -4.04 1.68 2.10
C ALA A 28 -3.62 2.02 0.68
N TYR A 29 -2.62 1.30 0.20
CA TYR A 29 -2.01 1.49 -1.11
C TYR A 29 -2.43 0.37 -2.05
N ALA A 30 -2.87 0.72 -3.26
CA ALA A 30 -3.26 -0.25 -4.26
C ALA A 30 -2.32 -0.26 -5.46
N LEU A 31 -1.97 -1.45 -5.95
CA LEU A 31 -1.27 -1.58 -7.24
C LEU A 31 -2.08 -0.95 -8.39
N ALA A 32 -3.42 -0.97 -8.28
CA ALA A 32 -4.34 -0.36 -9.24
C ALA A 32 -4.12 1.16 -9.41
N ASP A 33 -3.59 1.83 -8.39
CA ASP A 33 -3.31 3.26 -8.43
C ASP A 33 -2.05 3.56 -9.27
N ILE A 34 -1.19 2.54 -9.49
CA ILE A 34 0.04 2.62 -10.32
C ILE A 34 -0.23 2.07 -11.74
N GLU A 35 -0.86 0.90 -11.83
CA GLU A 35 -1.21 0.25 -13.10
C GLU A 35 -2.70 -0.14 -13.06
N PRO A 36 -3.59 0.60 -13.74
CA PRO A 36 -5.02 0.34 -13.69
C PRO A 36 -5.42 -0.94 -14.43
N ASP A 37 -4.67 -1.35 -15.45
CA ASP A 37 -4.96 -2.56 -16.24
C ASP A 37 -4.71 -3.82 -15.42
N GLU A 38 -5.73 -4.69 -15.33
CA GLU A 38 -5.68 -5.88 -14.48
C GLU A 38 -4.69 -6.93 -15.01
N GLU A 39 -4.69 -7.19 -16.32
CA GLU A 39 -3.80 -8.18 -16.92
C GLU A 39 -2.33 -7.77 -16.75
N ARG A 40 -2.03 -6.49 -16.93
CA ARG A 40 -0.69 -5.93 -16.71
C ARG A 40 -0.29 -6.00 -15.26
N ARG A 41 -1.19 -5.68 -14.31
CA ARG A 41 -0.92 -5.80 -12.88
C ARG A 41 -0.54 -7.21 -12.48
N VAL A 42 -1.31 -8.22 -12.91
CA VAL A 42 -1.04 -9.61 -12.58
C VAL A 42 0.32 -10.04 -13.16
N ARG A 43 0.60 -9.68 -14.42
CA ARG A 43 1.88 -9.99 -15.08
C ARG A 43 3.08 -9.31 -14.43
N ARG A 44 2.90 -8.15 -13.80
CA ARG A 44 3.96 -7.32 -13.23
C ARG A 44 3.86 -7.15 -11.71
N THR A 45 3.15 -8.03 -11.01
CA THR A 45 2.86 -7.86 -9.57
C THR A 45 4.14 -7.70 -8.73
N GLY A 46 5.17 -8.51 -8.98
CA GLY A 46 6.45 -8.41 -8.25
C GLY A 46 7.10 -7.01 -8.38
N PRO A 47 7.46 -6.57 -9.60
CA PRO A 47 8.04 -5.24 -9.81
C PRO A 47 7.17 -4.08 -9.29
N LEU A 48 5.85 -4.17 -9.45
CA LEU A 48 4.93 -3.15 -8.95
C LEU A 48 4.90 -3.09 -7.42
N LEU A 49 5.00 -4.23 -6.74
CA LEU A 49 5.09 -4.29 -5.27
C LEU A 49 6.41 -3.71 -4.77
N GLU A 50 7.53 -3.99 -5.44
CA GLU A 50 8.83 -3.41 -5.10
C GLU A 50 8.79 -1.88 -5.20
N GLN A 51 8.33 -1.36 -6.34
CA GLN A 51 8.17 0.08 -6.55
C GLN A 51 7.27 0.72 -5.50
N LEU A 52 6.11 0.11 -5.22
CA LEU A 52 5.18 0.62 -4.23
C LEU A 52 5.80 0.61 -2.81
N THR A 53 6.54 -0.44 -2.47
CA THR A 53 7.12 -0.59 -1.14
C THR A 53 8.26 0.42 -0.90
N VAL A 54 9.01 0.79 -1.94
CA VAL A 54 9.98 1.90 -1.86
C VAL A 54 9.27 3.21 -1.52
N ALA A 55 8.18 3.54 -2.23
CA ALA A 55 7.42 4.76 -1.94
C ALA A 55 6.83 4.76 -0.52
N ILE A 56 6.32 3.62 -0.06
CA ILE A 56 5.84 3.47 1.34
C ILE A 56 6.99 3.64 2.33
N ALA A 57 8.16 3.09 2.04
CA ALA A 57 9.34 3.23 2.91
C ALA A 57 9.77 4.70 3.02
N ASP A 58 9.80 5.44 1.91
CA ASP A 58 10.14 6.86 1.90
C ASP A 58 9.13 7.71 2.70
N GLU A 59 7.85 7.31 2.74
CA GLU A 59 6.81 8.01 3.49
C GLU A 59 6.84 7.69 5.00
N TRP A 60 7.12 6.44 5.38
CA TRP A 60 6.91 5.95 6.75
C TRP A 60 8.18 5.70 7.55
N LEU A 61 9.32 5.48 6.90
CA LEU A 61 10.57 5.18 7.59
C LEU A 61 11.37 6.47 7.81
N PRO A 62 12.01 6.62 8.98
CA PRO A 62 12.94 7.72 9.18
C PRO A 62 14.11 7.61 8.19
N ALA A 63 14.65 8.76 7.78
CA ALA A 63 15.90 8.80 7.04
C ALA A 63 16.96 8.02 7.82
N ARG A 64 17.68 7.14 7.11
CA ARG A 64 18.75 6.35 7.72
C ARG A 64 19.84 7.32 8.23
N PRO A 65 20.34 7.17 9.47
CA PRO A 65 21.43 7.99 9.98
C PRO A 65 22.71 7.83 9.16
#